data_AF-A0A0W8F0L6-F1
#
_entry.id   AF-A0A0W8F0L6-F1
#
_cell.length_a   1.000
_cell.length_b   1.000
_cell.length_c   1.000
_cell.angle_alpha   90.00
_cell.angle_beta   90.00
_cell.angle_gamma   90.00
#
_symmetry.space_group_name_H-M   'P 1'
#
loop_
_entity.id
_entity.type
_entity.pdbx_description
1 polymer ?
#
loop_
_entity_poly.entity_id
_entity_poly.type
_entity_poly.pdbx_seq_one_letter_code
_entity_poly.pdbx_strand_id
1 'polypeptide(L)'
;MLQGFAGYKVGMTHIVMVDDHKNSPTEGKDIMVPVTVIEIPAMKVAAIRAYSRDTYGKHPMTEVWADSPDPALARRITLPKKYDGSGARQAILDGITAGTVAEVFALMHTTPELVSGIPKKVPDLMEVRIAGGSLESRFEFAMTLLGNEVGLKNIIQPGSYADITAITTGKGTQGPVKRWGIKLRKRKHSRGGKKRHVGNLGPWNPHHVRWQVPQAGQMGYQQRTEFNKRILKIGDNGAEVTPEGGFLYYGILKNPYVLVKGSVPGPVKRLIRIRPATRQGEHVPRQPAIEFVSTQSKQG
;
A
#
# COMPACT_ATOMS: atom_id res chain seq x y z
N MET A 1 15.89 9.41 2.10
CA MET A 1 14.44 9.38 1.78
C MET A 1 13.85 8.02 2.13
N LEU A 2 12.71 7.99 2.82
CA LEU A 2 11.93 6.76 3.05
C LEU A 2 11.25 6.32 1.74
N GLN A 3 11.17 5.01 1.47
CA GLN A 3 10.57 4.47 0.24
C GLN A 3 9.19 3.83 0.43
N GLY A 4 8.48 4.17 1.50
CA GLY A 4 7.20 3.55 1.79
C GLY A 4 6.42 4.23 2.89
N PHE A 5 5.10 4.15 2.76
CA PHE A 5 4.12 4.62 3.73
C PHE A 5 2.94 3.67 3.74
N ALA A 6 2.05 3.81 4.72
CA ALA A 6 0.81 3.06 4.76
C ALA A 6 -0.37 3.92 5.19
N GLY A 7 -1.55 3.53 4.71
CA GLY A 7 -2.81 4.13 5.09
C GLY A 7 -3.91 3.10 5.02
N TYR A 8 -5.14 3.55 5.22
CA TYR A 8 -6.31 2.70 5.23
C TYR A 8 -7.33 3.14 4.20
N LYS A 9 -7.89 2.17 3.46
CA LYS A 9 -8.85 2.46 2.41
C LYS A 9 -10.15 3.00 3.00
N VAL A 10 -10.57 4.18 2.56
CA VAL A 10 -11.81 4.81 3.02
C VAL A 10 -12.95 4.50 2.05
N GLY A 11 -12.81 4.93 0.80
CA GLY A 11 -13.89 4.85 -0.18
C GLY A 11 -13.50 5.50 -1.49
N MET A 12 -14.49 5.75 -2.35
CA MET A 12 -14.28 6.41 -3.64
C MET A 12 -15.19 7.63 -3.78
N THR A 13 -14.69 8.62 -4.50
CA THR A 13 -15.47 9.74 -5.00
C THR A 13 -14.94 10.10 -6.39
N HIS A 14 -15.37 11.22 -6.95
CA HIS A 14 -14.80 11.77 -8.17
C HIS A 14 -14.36 13.20 -7.93
N ILE A 15 -13.38 13.63 -8.72
CA ILE A 15 -12.93 15.02 -8.78
C ILE A 15 -13.06 15.53 -10.20
N VAL A 16 -13.14 16.85 -10.34
CA VAL A 16 -12.87 17.55 -11.60
C VAL A 16 -11.49 18.18 -11.47
N MET A 17 -10.61 17.86 -12.42
CA MET A 17 -9.27 18.43 -12.51
C MET A 17 -9.01 18.88 -13.94
N VAL A 18 -8.13 19.85 -14.11
CA VAL A 18 -7.64 20.25 -15.43
C VAL A 18 -6.73 19.16 -15.97
N ASP A 19 -6.95 18.71 -17.21
CA ASP A 19 -6.09 17.75 -17.88
C ASP A 19 -4.71 18.38 -18.15
N ASP A 20 -3.69 17.83 -17.51
CA ASP A 20 -2.31 18.31 -17.58
C ASP A 20 -1.41 17.40 -18.43
N HIS A 21 -2.01 16.40 -19.08
CA HIS A 21 -1.30 15.49 -19.97
C HIS A 21 -0.93 16.20 -21.27
N LYS A 22 0.36 16.44 -21.47
CA LYS A 22 0.88 17.04 -22.70
C LYS A 22 0.45 16.23 -23.92
N ASN A 23 -0.01 16.90 -24.98
CA ASN A 23 -0.49 16.30 -26.22
C ASN A 23 -1.80 15.49 -26.09
N SER A 24 -2.53 15.63 -24.97
CA SER A 24 -3.89 15.11 -24.87
C SER A 24 -4.85 16.02 -25.66
N PRO A 25 -5.85 15.48 -26.39
CA PRO A 25 -6.88 16.30 -27.03
C PRO A 25 -7.69 17.18 -26.05
N THR A 26 -7.63 16.84 -24.77
CA THR A 26 -8.30 17.55 -23.67
C THR A 26 -7.35 18.38 -22.81
N GLU A 27 -6.08 18.54 -23.20
CA GLU A 27 -5.10 19.35 -22.45
C GLU A 27 -5.66 20.75 -22.15
N GLY A 28 -5.62 21.15 -20.87
CA GLY A 28 -6.17 22.42 -20.38
C GLY A 28 -7.68 22.46 -20.20
N LYS A 29 -8.41 21.37 -20.47
CA LYS A 29 -9.85 21.25 -20.21
C LYS A 29 -10.14 20.45 -18.94
N ASP A 30 -11.33 20.66 -18.40
CA ASP A 30 -11.80 19.96 -17.22
C ASP A 30 -12.15 18.51 -17.53
N ILE A 31 -11.58 17.60 -16.75
CA ILE A 31 -11.85 16.16 -16.84
C ILE A 31 -12.35 15.63 -15.51
N MET A 32 -13.38 14.78 -15.58
CA MET A 32 -13.89 14.06 -14.43
C MET A 32 -13.05 12.81 -14.19
N VAL A 33 -12.45 12.70 -13.00
CA VAL A 33 -11.56 11.60 -12.66
C VAL A 33 -12.08 10.85 -11.42
N PRO A 34 -12.27 9.52 -11.49
CA PRO A 34 -12.59 8.73 -10.31
C PRO A 34 -11.37 8.66 -9.40
N VAL A 35 -11.60 8.80 -8.09
CA VAL A 35 -10.54 8.77 -7.09
C VAL A 35 -10.88 7.81 -5.95
N THR A 36 -9.86 7.14 -5.43
CA THR A 36 -9.95 6.43 -4.16
C THR A 36 -9.33 7.30 -3.06
N VAL A 37 -10.06 7.44 -1.96
CA VAL A 37 -9.61 8.13 -0.75
C VAL A 37 -8.96 7.12 0.19
N ILE A 38 -7.76 7.44 0.65
CA ILE A 38 -7.02 6.65 1.63
C ILE A 38 -6.71 7.58 2.81
N GLU A 39 -7.08 7.17 4.02
CA GLU A 39 -6.72 7.85 5.25
C GLU A 39 -5.28 7.47 5.62
N ILE A 40 -4.45 8.48 5.86
CA ILE A 40 -3.00 8.35 6.06
C ILE A 40 -2.63 8.98 7.42
N PRO A 41 -2.97 8.33 8.54
CA PRO A 41 -2.49 8.79 9.85
C PRO A 41 -0.95 8.78 9.87
N ALA A 42 -0.36 9.63 10.70
CA ALA A 42 1.09 9.65 10.88
C ALA A 42 1.59 8.28 11.36
N MET A 43 2.68 7.80 10.76
CA MET A 43 3.34 6.56 11.15
C MET A 43 4.53 6.85 12.04
N LYS A 44 4.83 5.97 12.98
CA LYS A 44 6.00 6.10 13.86
C LYS A 44 7.08 5.10 13.49
N VAL A 45 8.34 5.50 13.66
CA VAL A 45 9.51 4.63 13.46
C VAL A 45 9.89 4.01 14.81
N ALA A 46 9.69 2.70 14.96
CA ALA A 46 10.01 1.97 16.19
C ALA A 46 11.47 1.52 16.27
N ALA A 47 12.05 1.15 15.14
CA ALA A 47 13.42 0.65 15.08
C ALA A 47 14.04 0.88 13.69
N ILE A 48 15.35 0.74 13.61
CA ILE A 48 16.14 0.74 12.38
C ILE A 48 16.82 -0.61 12.28
N ARG A 49 16.69 -1.30 11.15
CA ARG A 49 17.30 -2.59 10.86
C ARG A 49 18.35 -2.42 9.78
N ALA A 50 19.58 -2.87 10.04
CA ALA A 50 20.64 -2.96 9.04
C ALA A 50 20.70 -4.37 8.46
N TYR A 51 20.98 -4.47 7.16
CA TYR A 51 21.20 -5.72 6.47
C TYR A 51 22.65 -5.83 6.02
N SER A 52 23.31 -6.93 6.37
CA SER A 52 24.59 -7.33 5.77
C SER A 52 24.35 -8.11 4.48
N ARG A 53 25.39 -8.22 3.64
CA ARG A 53 25.35 -9.07 2.45
C ARG A 53 26.47 -10.11 2.50
N ASP A 54 26.11 -11.36 2.29
CA ASP A 54 27.03 -12.47 2.12
C ASP A 54 26.83 -13.13 0.73
N THR A 55 27.37 -14.35 0.56
CA THR A 55 27.21 -15.14 -0.68
C THR A 55 25.78 -15.66 -0.89
N TYR A 56 24.98 -15.78 0.17
CA TYR A 56 23.62 -16.33 0.15
C TYR A 56 22.54 -15.24 0.01
N GLY A 57 22.89 -13.99 0.25
CA GLY A 57 22.03 -12.85 0.00
C GLY A 57 22.17 -11.77 1.05
N LYS A 58 21.04 -11.14 1.39
CA LYS A 58 20.99 -10.11 2.43
C LYS A 58 20.40 -10.70 3.70
N HIS A 59 21.09 -10.50 4.82
CA HIS A 59 20.68 -11.00 6.12
C HIS A 59 20.53 -9.85 7.11
N PRO A 60 19.53 -9.87 8.01
CA PRO A 60 19.44 -8.91 9.10
C PRO A 60 20.70 -9.01 9.97
N MET A 61 21.41 -7.90 10.13
CA MET A 61 22.62 -7.82 10.97
C MET A 61 22.23 -7.52 12.41
N THR A 62 21.74 -6.30 12.64
CA THR A 62 21.31 -5.80 13.95
C THR A 62 20.21 -4.77 13.79
N GLU A 63 19.54 -4.46 14.91
CA GLU A 63 18.50 -3.44 14.99
C GLU A 63 18.81 -2.45 16.11
N VAL A 64 18.49 -1.19 15.86
CA VAL A 64 18.48 -0.11 16.85
C VAL A 64 17.03 0.27 17.14
N TRP A 65 16.57 0.01 18.35
CA TRP A 65 15.22 0.36 18.81
C TRP A 65 15.20 1.76 19.44
N ALA A 66 14.05 2.43 19.37
CA ALA A 66 13.82 3.66 20.10
C ALA A 66 13.82 3.42 21.61
N ASP A 67 14.37 4.35 22.38
CA ASP A 67 14.48 4.24 23.85
C ASP A 67 13.12 4.09 24.54
N SER A 68 12.10 4.77 23.98
CA SER A 68 10.71 4.68 24.45
C SER A 68 9.81 4.22 23.30
N PRO A 69 9.64 2.90 23.11
CA PRO A 69 8.74 2.37 22.08
C PRO A 69 7.28 2.67 22.45
N ASP A 70 6.44 2.91 21.44
CA ASP A 70 5.02 3.20 21.62
C ASP A 70 4.31 2.05 22.37
N PRO A 71 3.62 2.31 23.50
CA PRO A 71 2.90 1.29 24.26
C PRO A 71 1.87 0.52 23.42
N ALA A 72 1.29 1.13 22.39
CA ALA A 72 0.33 0.47 21.50
C ALA A 72 0.97 -0.72 20.76
N LEU A 73 2.28 -0.69 20.54
CA LEU A 73 3.03 -1.74 19.86
C LEU A 73 3.12 -3.03 20.70
N ALA A 74 2.95 -2.94 22.03
CA ALA A 74 2.88 -4.10 22.93
C ALA A 74 1.73 -5.06 22.60
N ARG A 75 0.69 -4.59 21.89
CA ARG A 75 -0.42 -5.44 21.42
C ARG A 75 -0.03 -6.36 20.25
N ARG A 76 1.12 -6.10 19.60
CA ARG A 76 1.58 -6.83 18.42
C ARG A 76 2.85 -7.64 18.68
N ILE A 77 3.78 -7.09 19.45
CA ILE A 77 5.07 -7.69 19.76
C ILE A 77 5.37 -7.54 21.26
N THR A 78 6.26 -8.37 21.76
CA THR A 78 6.83 -8.19 23.10
C THR A 78 7.84 -7.04 23.04
N LEU A 79 7.55 -5.95 23.76
CA LEU A 79 8.45 -4.79 23.79
C LEU A 79 9.73 -5.09 24.59
N PRO A 80 10.89 -4.57 24.16
CA PRO A 80 12.10 -4.59 24.97
C PRO A 80 11.88 -3.81 26.28
N LYS A 81 12.14 -4.44 27.44
CA LYS A 81 11.96 -3.80 28.77
C LYS A 81 13.09 -2.84 29.14
N LYS A 82 14.32 -3.18 28.76
CA LYS A 82 15.54 -2.39 28.92
C LYS A 82 16.40 -2.67 27.70
N TYR A 83 16.47 -1.71 26.78
CA TYR A 83 17.24 -1.85 25.56
C TYR A 83 18.32 -0.79 25.54
N ASP A 84 19.58 -1.23 25.50
CA ASP A 84 20.72 -0.34 25.26
C ASP A 84 21.09 -0.44 23.78
N GLY A 85 20.72 0.59 23.02
CA GLY A 85 20.96 0.66 21.58
C GLY A 85 22.39 1.06 21.20
N SER A 86 23.24 1.42 22.16
CA SER A 86 24.59 1.92 21.89
C SER A 86 25.46 0.90 21.16
N GLY A 87 25.46 -0.36 21.63
CA GLY A 87 26.21 -1.44 21.00
C GLY A 87 25.71 -1.78 19.59
N ALA A 88 24.40 -1.80 19.37
CA ALA A 88 23.82 -2.04 18.05
C ALA A 88 24.11 -0.90 17.08
N ARG A 89 24.09 0.34 17.56
CA ARG A 89 24.47 1.53 16.78
C ARG A 89 25.93 1.47 16.36
N GLN A 90 26.83 1.14 17.28
CA GLN A 90 28.26 1.02 16.98
C GLN A 90 28.52 -0.10 15.97
N ALA A 91 27.89 -1.27 16.16
CA ALA A 91 28.03 -2.40 15.22
C ALA A 91 27.59 -2.04 13.80
N ILE A 92 26.55 -1.20 13.64
CA ILE A 92 26.13 -0.73 12.31
C ILE A 92 27.15 0.25 11.73
N LEU A 93 27.68 1.18 12.51
CA LEU A 93 28.71 2.13 12.06
C LEU A 93 30.00 1.41 11.63
N ASP A 94 30.45 0.45 12.44
CA ASP A 94 31.61 -0.38 12.13
C ASP A 94 31.35 -1.22 10.86
N GLY A 95 30.15 -1.77 10.73
CA GLY A 95 29.72 -2.52 9.56
C GLY A 95 29.59 -1.69 8.28
N ILE A 96 29.23 -0.40 8.39
CA ILE A 96 29.23 0.55 7.28
C ILE A 96 30.67 0.86 6.86
N THR A 97 31.54 1.14 7.83
CA THR A 97 32.97 1.43 7.59
C THR A 97 33.70 0.25 6.95
N ALA A 98 33.39 -0.97 7.40
CA ALA A 98 33.93 -2.22 6.84
C ALA A 98 33.31 -2.61 5.48
N GLY A 99 32.26 -1.92 5.01
CA GLY A 99 31.57 -2.24 3.76
C GLY A 99 30.70 -3.49 3.81
N THR A 100 30.44 -4.04 4.99
CA THR A 100 29.61 -5.25 5.20
C THR A 100 28.12 -4.95 5.13
N VAL A 101 27.71 -3.74 5.52
CA VAL A 101 26.31 -3.29 5.49
C VAL A 101 25.90 -2.94 4.05
N ALA A 102 24.83 -3.57 3.59
CA ALA A 102 24.29 -3.37 2.24
C ALA A 102 23.10 -2.41 2.21
N GLU A 103 22.19 -2.51 3.18
CA GLU A 103 20.96 -1.71 3.20
C GLU A 103 20.48 -1.39 4.62
N VAL A 104 19.74 -0.28 4.74
CA VAL A 104 19.13 0.19 5.99
C VAL A 104 17.63 0.31 5.79
N PHE A 105 16.87 -0.23 6.74
CA PHE A 105 15.41 -0.22 6.77
C PHE A 105 14.92 0.41 8.07
N ALA A 106 13.81 1.14 7.99
CA ALA A 106 13.03 1.57 9.15
C ALA A 106 11.92 0.55 9.42
N LEU A 107 11.80 0.11 10.67
CA LEU A 107 10.63 -0.59 11.19
C LEU A 107 9.59 0.45 11.59
N MET A 108 8.58 0.62 10.74
CA MET A 108 7.52 1.59 10.93
C MET A 108 6.21 0.90 11.31
N HIS A 109 5.42 1.53 12.16
CA HIS A 109 4.07 1.04 12.47
C HIS A 109 3.00 2.11 12.27
N THR A 110 1.79 1.64 11.96
CA THR A 110 0.60 2.51 11.90
C THR A 110 0.06 2.78 13.30
N THR A 111 -0.76 3.83 13.40
CA THR A 111 -1.45 4.29 14.61
C THR A 111 -2.97 4.19 14.42
N PRO A 112 -3.54 2.97 14.31
CA PRO A 112 -4.93 2.81 13.93
C PRO A 112 -5.92 3.32 14.99
N GLU A 113 -5.47 3.56 16.23
CA GLU A 113 -6.27 4.21 17.28
C GLU A 113 -6.68 5.64 16.92
N LEU A 114 -5.88 6.36 16.12
CA LEU A 114 -6.25 7.68 15.61
C LEU A 114 -7.36 7.59 14.55
N VAL A 115 -7.53 6.42 13.92
CA VAL A 115 -8.42 6.24 12.78
C VAL A 115 -9.80 5.78 13.24
N SER A 116 -10.70 6.74 13.41
CA SER A 116 -12.08 6.47 13.88
C SER A 116 -12.87 5.48 13.01
N GLY A 117 -12.60 5.45 11.69
CA GLY A 117 -13.26 4.53 10.75
C GLY A 117 -12.86 3.07 10.91
N ILE A 118 -11.89 2.73 11.77
CA ILE A 118 -11.32 1.39 11.87
C ILE A 118 -11.48 0.83 13.28
N PRO A 119 -12.12 -0.35 13.45
CA PRO A 119 -12.27 -0.96 14.77
C PRO A 119 -10.96 -1.45 15.41
N LYS A 120 -9.94 -1.69 14.58
CA LYS A 120 -8.65 -2.25 14.99
C LYS A 120 -7.86 -1.21 15.81
N LYS A 121 -7.43 -1.57 17.02
CA LYS A 121 -6.48 -0.77 17.80
C LYS A 121 -5.07 -1.37 17.88
N VAL A 122 -4.82 -2.45 17.16
CA VAL A 122 -3.52 -3.13 17.09
C VAL A 122 -2.73 -2.54 15.92
N PRO A 123 -1.53 -1.98 16.12
CA PRO A 123 -0.69 -1.47 15.04
C PRO A 123 -0.35 -2.51 13.96
N ASP A 124 -0.15 -2.07 12.72
CA ASP A 124 0.47 -2.87 11.66
C ASP A 124 1.95 -2.47 11.54
N LEU A 125 2.86 -3.40 11.83
CA LEU A 125 4.30 -3.21 11.73
C LEU A 125 4.79 -3.61 10.33
N MET A 126 5.67 -2.81 9.73
CA MET A 126 6.26 -3.09 8.42
C MET A 126 7.65 -2.49 8.26
N GLU A 127 8.47 -3.15 7.45
CA GLU A 127 9.78 -2.64 7.03
C GLU A 127 9.64 -1.70 5.84
N VAL A 128 10.31 -0.56 5.93
CA VAL A 128 10.42 0.45 4.87
C VAL A 128 11.88 0.73 4.59
N ARG A 129 12.29 0.55 3.33
CA ARG A 129 13.66 0.85 2.91
C ARG A 129 13.95 2.35 2.99
N ILE A 130 15.15 2.70 3.45
CA ILE A 130 15.70 4.06 3.37
C ILE A 130 16.68 4.11 2.20
N ALA A 131 16.50 5.06 1.29
CA ALA A 131 17.31 5.23 0.09
C ALA A 131 17.80 6.67 -0.10
N GLY A 132 18.73 6.87 -1.04
CA GLY A 132 19.38 8.15 -1.36
C GLY A 132 20.74 8.30 -0.69
N GLY A 133 21.68 9.04 -1.30
CA GLY A 133 23.00 9.32 -0.73
C GLY A 133 23.86 8.08 -0.42
N SER A 134 24.91 8.29 0.38
CA SER A 134 25.80 7.25 0.95
C SER A 134 25.10 6.46 2.06
N LEU A 135 25.62 5.28 2.42
CA LEU A 135 25.05 4.47 3.51
C LEU A 135 25.11 5.19 4.87
N GLU A 136 26.18 5.95 5.13
CA GLU A 136 26.36 6.78 6.32
C GLU A 136 25.23 7.82 6.43
N SER A 137 25.01 8.60 5.36
CA SER A 137 23.94 9.60 5.32
C SER A 137 22.54 8.99 5.49
N ARG A 138 22.32 7.76 5.00
CA ARG A 138 21.06 7.03 5.21
C ARG A 138 20.87 6.64 6.66
N PHE A 139 21.93 6.19 7.31
CA PHE A 139 21.89 5.77 8.70
C PHE A 139 21.69 6.98 9.63
N GLU A 140 22.41 8.07 9.42
CA GLU A 140 22.19 9.33 10.14
C GLU A 140 20.75 9.81 9.98
N PHE A 141 20.24 9.84 8.74
CA PHE A 141 18.85 10.18 8.47
C PHE A 141 17.88 9.22 9.18
N ALA A 142 18.16 7.91 9.19
CA ALA A 142 17.36 6.93 9.91
C ALA A 142 17.30 7.24 11.42
N MET A 143 18.44 7.57 12.02
CA MET A 143 18.55 7.89 13.44
C MET A 143 17.77 9.16 13.80
N THR A 144 17.74 10.18 12.92
CA THR A 144 16.91 11.37 13.16
C THR A 144 15.41 11.07 13.14
N LEU A 145 14.99 10.02 12.43
CA LEU A 145 13.58 9.61 12.35
C LEU A 145 13.15 8.65 13.45
N LEU A 146 14.09 8.04 14.18
CA LEU A 146 13.80 7.06 15.22
C LEU A 146 12.96 7.69 16.33
N GLY A 147 11.82 7.06 16.68
CA GLY A 147 10.88 7.58 17.68
C GLY A 147 9.98 8.72 17.18
N ASN A 148 10.28 9.32 16.03
CA ASN A 148 9.51 10.43 15.48
C ASN A 148 8.35 9.98 14.58
N GLU A 149 7.40 10.88 14.40
CA GLU A 149 6.27 10.72 13.49
C GLU A 149 6.65 11.12 12.06
N VAL A 150 6.18 10.33 11.10
CA VAL A 150 6.38 10.51 9.67
C VAL A 150 5.03 10.64 9.00
N GLY A 151 4.86 11.70 8.22
CA GLY A 151 3.71 11.89 7.33
C GLY A 151 4.04 11.56 5.86
N LEU A 152 3.01 11.30 5.05
CA LEU A 152 3.19 10.98 3.63
C LEU A 152 3.84 12.11 2.83
N LYS A 153 3.63 13.38 3.22
CA LYS A 153 4.19 14.57 2.54
C LYS A 153 5.73 14.55 2.48
N ASN A 154 6.38 13.91 3.45
CA ASN A 154 7.84 13.77 3.50
C ASN A 154 8.39 12.75 2.47
N ILE A 155 7.50 11.95 1.86
CA ILE A 155 7.85 10.81 1.01
C ILE A 155 7.43 11.04 -0.44
N ILE A 156 6.20 11.52 -0.66
CA ILE A 156 5.64 11.69 -1.99
C ILE A 156 5.00 13.06 -2.12
N GLN A 157 5.30 13.76 -3.21
CA GLN A 157 4.66 15.03 -3.57
C GLN A 157 3.40 14.78 -4.41
N PRO A 158 2.37 15.63 -4.30
CA PRO A 158 1.22 15.61 -5.20
C PRO A 158 1.65 15.68 -6.67
N GLY A 159 0.96 14.95 -7.55
CA GLY A 159 1.32 14.81 -8.95
C GLY A 159 2.26 13.64 -9.26
N SER A 160 2.99 13.15 -8.27
CA SER A 160 3.90 12.00 -8.42
C SER A 160 3.13 10.68 -8.58
N TYR A 161 3.83 9.67 -9.10
CA TYR A 161 3.33 8.31 -9.20
C TYR A 161 3.78 7.46 -8.02
N ALA A 162 2.87 6.62 -7.53
CA ALA A 162 3.12 5.66 -6.47
C ALA A 162 2.70 4.26 -6.92
N ASP A 163 3.39 3.24 -6.43
CA ASP A 163 2.89 1.87 -6.49
C ASP A 163 2.13 1.56 -5.21
N ILE A 164 0.99 0.91 -5.37
CA ILE A 164 0.08 0.62 -4.27
C ILE A 164 -0.01 -0.88 -4.07
N THR A 165 0.40 -1.35 -2.89
CA THR A 165 0.34 -2.76 -2.52
C THR A 165 -0.72 -2.98 -1.45
N ALA A 166 -1.69 -3.85 -1.72
CA ALA A 166 -2.70 -4.24 -0.73
C ALA A 166 -3.19 -5.67 -0.95
N ILE A 167 -3.93 -6.18 0.02
CA ILE A 167 -4.64 -7.46 -0.07
C ILE A 167 -6.01 -7.22 -0.69
N THR A 168 -6.28 -7.91 -1.79
CA THR A 168 -7.56 -7.80 -2.53
C THR A 168 -8.75 -8.29 -1.71
N THR A 169 -9.96 -7.87 -2.07
CA THR A 169 -11.19 -8.33 -1.43
C THR A 169 -11.36 -9.85 -1.59
N GLY A 170 -11.48 -10.56 -0.47
CA GLY A 170 -11.69 -12.00 -0.45
C GLY A 170 -13.05 -12.38 -1.04
N LYS A 171 -13.07 -13.41 -1.87
CA LYS A 171 -14.30 -13.98 -2.46
C LYS A 171 -14.49 -15.45 -2.09
N GLY A 172 -13.63 -16.01 -1.24
CA GLY A 172 -13.64 -17.42 -0.82
C GLY A 172 -13.39 -18.37 -1.99
N THR A 173 -13.90 -19.60 -1.86
CA THR A 173 -13.85 -20.61 -2.93
C THR A 173 -14.76 -20.19 -4.09
N GLN A 174 -14.16 -19.99 -5.25
CA GLN A 174 -14.88 -19.65 -6.47
C GLN A 174 -14.67 -20.71 -7.54
N GLY A 175 -15.72 -20.97 -8.32
CA GLY A 175 -15.66 -21.85 -9.48
C GLY A 175 -14.80 -21.27 -10.61
N PRO A 176 -14.38 -22.12 -11.57
CA PRO A 176 -13.41 -21.73 -12.59
C PRO A 176 -13.90 -20.60 -13.50
N VAL A 177 -15.22 -20.49 -13.72
CA VAL A 177 -15.83 -19.38 -14.49
C VAL A 177 -15.47 -18.02 -13.91
N LYS A 178 -15.63 -17.82 -12.60
CA LYS A 178 -15.38 -16.51 -11.98
C LYS A 178 -13.90 -16.30 -11.64
N ARG A 179 -13.19 -17.37 -11.29
CA ARG A 179 -11.77 -17.32 -10.92
C ARG A 179 -10.84 -17.08 -12.12
N TRP A 180 -11.12 -17.74 -13.24
CA TRP A 180 -10.27 -17.73 -14.44
C TRP A 180 -10.92 -17.10 -15.67
N GLY A 181 -12.21 -16.73 -15.60
CA GLY A 181 -12.92 -16.12 -16.74
C GLY A 181 -13.31 -17.10 -17.85
N ILE A 182 -13.40 -18.41 -17.57
CA ILE A 182 -13.81 -19.38 -18.59
C ILE A 182 -15.27 -19.16 -19.02
N LYS A 183 -15.60 -19.54 -20.26
CA LYS A 183 -16.96 -19.48 -20.78
C LYS A 183 -17.88 -20.45 -20.02
N LEU A 184 -19.12 -20.02 -19.81
CA LEU A 184 -20.23 -20.91 -19.43
C LEU A 184 -20.56 -21.85 -20.59
N ARG A 185 -20.99 -23.08 -20.29
CA ARG A 185 -21.55 -23.95 -21.32
C ARG A 185 -22.79 -23.29 -21.93
N LYS A 186 -22.95 -23.42 -23.25
CA LYS A 186 -23.95 -22.69 -24.04
C LYS A 186 -25.12 -23.59 -24.45
N ARG A 187 -26.31 -23.00 -24.61
CA ARG A 187 -27.53 -23.64 -25.16
C ARG A 187 -27.78 -25.06 -24.60
N LYS A 188 -27.77 -26.09 -25.47
CA LYS A 188 -28.05 -27.48 -25.11
C LYS A 188 -27.07 -28.02 -24.07
N HIS A 189 -25.79 -27.65 -24.18
CA HIS A 189 -24.76 -28.06 -23.22
C HIS A 189 -24.94 -27.45 -21.83
N SER A 190 -25.67 -26.33 -21.72
CA SER A 190 -26.01 -25.71 -20.42
C SER A 190 -27.14 -26.43 -19.69
N ARG A 191 -28.00 -27.14 -20.43
CA ARG A 191 -29.14 -27.92 -19.90
C ARG A 191 -28.75 -29.33 -19.47
N GLY A 192 -27.60 -29.84 -19.90
CA GLY A 192 -27.07 -31.16 -19.52
C GLY A 192 -26.42 -31.22 -18.13
N GLY A 193 -26.97 -30.53 -17.13
CA GLY A 193 -26.53 -30.60 -15.73
C GLY A 193 -25.23 -29.87 -15.36
N LYS A 194 -24.34 -29.56 -16.32
CA LYS A 194 -23.04 -28.90 -16.05
C LYS A 194 -22.93 -27.53 -16.72
N LYS A 195 -23.43 -26.47 -16.09
CA LYS A 195 -23.38 -25.11 -16.66
C LYS A 195 -22.02 -24.40 -16.48
N ARG A 196 -21.38 -24.57 -15.32
CA ARG A 196 -20.20 -23.79 -14.86
C ARG A 196 -18.90 -24.61 -14.77
N HIS A 197 -18.80 -25.68 -15.55
CA HIS A 197 -17.66 -26.59 -15.55
C HIS A 197 -16.81 -26.40 -16.80
N VAL A 198 -15.51 -26.73 -16.69
CA VAL A 198 -14.62 -26.90 -17.83
C VAL A 198 -15.10 -28.04 -18.75
N GLY A 199 -14.58 -28.07 -19.98
CA GLY A 199 -14.86 -29.16 -20.92
C GLY A 199 -14.21 -30.46 -20.45
N ASN A 200 -12.88 -30.45 -20.33
CA ASN A 200 -12.02 -31.54 -19.88
C ASN A 200 -10.93 -31.00 -18.93
N LEU A 201 -10.17 -31.91 -18.31
CA LEU A 201 -9.05 -31.60 -17.40
C LEU A 201 -7.67 -31.80 -18.04
N GLY A 202 -7.61 -32.16 -19.33
CA GLY A 202 -6.37 -32.40 -20.04
C GLY A 202 -6.54 -33.32 -21.25
N PRO A 203 -5.48 -33.48 -22.05
CA PRO A 203 -5.37 -34.54 -23.06
C PRO A 203 -5.20 -35.92 -22.40
N TRP A 204 -5.17 -36.99 -23.22
CA TRP A 204 -4.88 -38.35 -22.75
C TRP A 204 -3.47 -38.44 -22.15
N ASN A 205 -2.46 -37.94 -22.88
CA ASN A 205 -1.06 -37.91 -22.45
C ASN A 205 -0.60 -36.45 -22.29
N PRO A 206 0.01 -36.05 -21.17
CA PRO A 206 0.43 -36.86 -20.02
C PRO A 206 -0.74 -37.23 -19.08
N HIS A 207 -0.62 -38.37 -18.39
CA HIS A 207 -1.62 -38.93 -17.47
C HIS A 207 -1.71 -38.21 -16.10
N HIS A 208 -1.72 -36.87 -16.11
CA HIS A 208 -1.98 -36.07 -14.92
C HIS A 208 -2.62 -34.73 -15.30
N VAL A 209 -3.37 -34.15 -14.36
CA VAL A 209 -3.95 -32.81 -14.55
C VAL A 209 -2.84 -31.79 -14.36
N ARG A 210 -2.56 -31.01 -15.40
CA ARG A 210 -1.55 -29.95 -15.30
C ARG A 210 -2.07 -28.78 -14.46
N TRP A 211 -1.17 -28.11 -13.75
CA TRP A 211 -1.51 -26.98 -12.88
C TRP A 211 -2.07 -25.76 -13.63
N GLN A 212 -1.84 -25.65 -14.94
CA GLN A 212 -2.39 -24.57 -15.77
C GLN A 212 -3.90 -24.72 -16.03
N VAL A 213 -4.47 -25.91 -15.79
CA VAL A 213 -5.89 -26.16 -16.04
C VAL A 213 -6.74 -25.33 -15.07
N PRO A 214 -7.69 -24.52 -15.56
CA PRO A 214 -8.46 -23.60 -14.72
C PRO A 214 -9.43 -24.38 -13.83
N GLN A 215 -9.08 -24.50 -12.55
CA GLN A 215 -9.88 -25.20 -11.54
C GLN A 215 -10.46 -24.24 -10.49
N ALA A 216 -11.46 -24.73 -9.77
CA ALA A 216 -12.02 -24.02 -8.62
C ALA A 216 -10.97 -23.79 -7.53
N GLY A 217 -11.19 -22.82 -6.66
CA GLY A 217 -10.33 -22.58 -5.50
C GLY A 217 -10.43 -21.16 -4.99
N GLN A 218 -9.51 -20.79 -4.10
CA GLN A 218 -9.50 -19.46 -3.48
C GLN A 218 -9.37 -18.36 -4.54
N MET A 219 -10.27 -17.38 -4.46
CA MET A 219 -10.23 -16.16 -5.27
C MET A 219 -10.36 -14.94 -4.35
N GLY A 220 -9.54 -13.91 -4.60
CA GLY A 220 -9.44 -12.77 -3.71
C GLY A 220 -8.60 -13.10 -2.46
N TYR A 221 -8.32 -12.07 -1.66
CA TYR A 221 -7.39 -12.15 -0.53
C TYR A 221 -5.94 -12.46 -0.94
N GLN A 222 -5.57 -12.22 -2.20
CA GLN A 222 -4.18 -12.22 -2.63
C GLN A 222 -3.59 -10.81 -2.53
N GLN A 223 -2.29 -10.73 -2.23
CA GLN A 223 -1.51 -9.51 -2.36
C GLN A 223 -1.43 -9.10 -3.83
N ARG A 224 -1.65 -7.80 -4.10
CA ARG A 224 -1.46 -7.19 -5.42
C ARG A 224 -0.74 -5.86 -5.24
N THR A 225 0.18 -5.61 -6.15
CA THR A 225 0.83 -4.31 -6.33
C THR A 225 0.32 -3.73 -7.64
N GLU A 226 -0.47 -2.67 -7.56
CA GLU A 226 -0.86 -1.88 -8.72
C GLU A 226 0.16 -0.76 -8.91
N PHE A 227 0.71 -0.68 -10.12
CA PHE A 227 1.80 0.24 -10.44
C PHE A 227 1.26 1.56 -10.97
N ASN A 228 2.07 2.61 -10.86
CA ASN A 228 1.85 3.91 -11.52
C ASN A 228 0.48 4.54 -11.21
N LYS A 229 0.10 4.51 -9.93
CA LYS A 229 -1.07 5.23 -9.43
C LYS A 229 -0.69 6.66 -9.14
N ARG A 230 -1.35 7.59 -9.82
CA ARG A 230 -1.08 9.02 -9.64
C ARG A 230 -1.66 9.52 -8.33
N ILE A 231 -0.84 10.20 -7.54
CA ILE A 231 -1.28 10.91 -6.34
C ILE A 231 -1.78 12.28 -6.77
N LEU A 232 -3.05 12.57 -6.50
CA LEU A 232 -3.69 13.80 -6.98
C LEU A 232 -3.63 14.90 -5.92
N LYS A 233 -3.97 14.57 -4.68
CA LYS A 233 -3.97 15.51 -3.55
C LYS A 233 -3.54 14.79 -2.28
N ILE A 234 -2.78 15.48 -1.44
CA ILE A 234 -2.54 15.10 -0.04
C ILE A 234 -3.13 16.24 0.79
N GLY A 235 -4.14 15.96 1.59
CA GLY A 235 -4.83 16.96 2.41
C GLY A 235 -4.83 16.55 3.87
N ASP A 236 -4.89 17.53 4.77
CA ASP A 236 -4.89 17.28 6.21
C ASP A 236 -6.33 17.20 6.77
N ASN A 237 -7.27 17.94 6.18
CA ASN A 237 -8.66 18.01 6.65
C ASN A 237 -9.58 17.05 5.88
N GLY A 238 -9.94 15.94 6.52
CA GLY A 238 -10.84 14.93 5.95
C GLY A 238 -12.26 15.41 5.59
N ALA A 239 -12.72 16.54 6.15
CA ALA A 239 -14.04 17.10 5.86
C ALA A 239 -14.18 17.53 4.39
N GLU A 240 -13.09 17.93 3.73
CA GLU A 240 -13.09 18.39 2.33
C GLU A 240 -13.53 17.32 1.32
N VAL A 241 -13.42 16.04 1.69
CA VAL A 241 -13.67 14.90 0.80
C VAL A 241 -14.79 14.01 1.33
N THR A 242 -15.15 14.17 2.60
CA THR A 242 -16.18 13.33 3.22
C THR A 242 -17.54 13.61 2.56
N PRO A 243 -18.18 12.58 1.98
CA PRO A 243 -19.53 12.72 1.44
C PRO A 243 -20.54 13.04 2.53
N GLU A 244 -21.65 13.67 2.16
CA GLU A 244 -22.83 13.77 3.02
C GLU A 244 -23.25 12.37 3.52
N GLY A 245 -23.48 12.25 4.83
CA GLY A 245 -23.75 10.96 5.48
C GLY A 245 -22.53 10.04 5.69
N GLY A 246 -21.34 10.46 5.26
CA GLY A 246 -20.09 9.72 5.40
C GLY A 246 -19.88 8.61 4.35
N PHE A 247 -18.70 8.00 4.37
CA PHE A 247 -18.38 6.89 3.46
C PHE A 247 -19.05 5.59 3.93
N LEU A 248 -19.71 4.88 3.00
CA LEU A 248 -20.35 3.59 3.30
C LEU A 248 -19.35 2.61 3.89
N TYR A 249 -19.76 1.96 4.99
CA TYR A 249 -18.97 0.99 5.74
C TYR A 249 -17.67 1.52 6.37
N TYR A 250 -17.41 2.84 6.30
CA TYR A 250 -16.26 3.49 6.92
C TYR A 250 -16.68 4.51 7.98
N GLY A 251 -17.48 5.51 7.60
CA GLY A 251 -17.81 6.67 8.43
C GLY A 251 -17.19 7.97 7.91
N ILE A 252 -16.98 8.91 8.84
CA ILE A 252 -16.45 10.26 8.57
C ILE A 252 -14.92 10.23 8.62
N LEU A 253 -14.28 10.89 7.67
CA LEU A 253 -12.83 11.01 7.59
C LEU A 253 -12.36 12.19 8.45
N LYS A 254 -11.47 11.94 9.42
CA LYS A 254 -10.96 12.99 10.34
C LYS A 254 -9.47 13.25 10.21
N ASN A 255 -8.67 12.24 9.88
CA ASN A 255 -7.22 12.37 9.77
C ASN A 255 -6.81 12.81 8.35
N PRO A 256 -5.50 13.09 8.13
CA PRO A 256 -4.98 13.36 6.81
C PRO A 256 -5.31 12.26 5.82
N TYR A 257 -5.43 12.64 4.55
CA TYR A 257 -5.87 11.77 3.47
C TYR A 257 -5.04 11.97 2.21
N VAL A 258 -5.07 10.96 1.34
CA VAL A 258 -4.52 11.03 0.00
C VAL A 258 -5.56 10.60 -1.02
N LEU A 259 -5.67 11.38 -2.10
CA LEU A 259 -6.48 11.06 -3.27
C LEU A 259 -5.61 10.35 -4.29
N VAL A 260 -5.99 9.13 -4.61
CA VAL A 260 -5.33 8.31 -5.63
C VAL A 260 -6.23 8.21 -6.85
N LYS A 261 -5.65 8.44 -8.04
CA LYS A 261 -6.36 8.26 -9.32
C LYS A 261 -6.84 6.82 -9.49
N GLY A 262 -8.13 6.65 -9.77
CA GLY A 262 -8.77 5.38 -10.07
C GLY A 262 -9.01 4.50 -8.84
N SER A 263 -8.98 3.20 -9.06
CA SER A 263 -9.21 2.18 -8.03
C SER A 263 -7.93 1.83 -7.27
N VAL A 264 -8.12 1.31 -6.05
CA VAL A 264 -7.07 0.70 -5.21
C VAL A 264 -7.50 -0.69 -4.77
N PRO A 265 -6.60 -1.69 -4.74
CA PRO A 265 -6.94 -3.04 -4.32
C PRO A 265 -7.42 -3.12 -2.87
N GLY A 266 -8.36 -4.02 -2.62
CA GLY A 266 -8.85 -4.33 -1.26
C GLY A 266 -10.17 -3.67 -0.89
N PRO A 267 -10.83 -4.16 0.18
CA PRO A 267 -12.05 -3.57 0.70
C PRO A 267 -11.75 -2.29 1.50
N VAL A 268 -12.82 -1.56 1.82
CA VAL A 268 -12.79 -0.47 2.82
C VAL A 268 -12.20 -0.98 4.15
N LYS A 269 -11.53 -0.11 4.92
CA LYS A 269 -10.75 -0.40 6.16
C LYS A 269 -9.46 -1.22 5.97
N ARG A 270 -9.13 -1.67 4.77
CA ARG A 270 -7.90 -2.45 4.52
C ARG A 270 -6.66 -1.56 4.58
N LEU A 271 -5.60 -2.06 5.20
CA LEU A 271 -4.26 -1.48 5.13
C LEU A 271 -3.75 -1.50 3.68
N ILE A 272 -3.32 -0.35 3.21
CA ILE A 272 -2.71 -0.13 1.91
C ILE A 272 -1.30 0.38 2.12
N ARG A 273 -0.33 -0.24 1.44
CA ARG A 273 1.05 0.25 1.39
C ARG A 273 1.25 1.08 0.13
N ILE A 274 1.82 2.26 0.29
CA ILE A 274 2.12 3.21 -0.77
C ILE A 274 3.64 3.32 -0.84
N ARG A 275 4.22 3.18 -2.02
CA ARG A 275 5.65 3.43 -2.25
C ARG A 275 5.83 4.34 -3.46
N PRO A 276 6.92 5.12 -3.56
CA PRO A 276 7.27 5.79 -4.81
C PRO A 276 7.30 4.78 -5.97
N ALA A 277 6.79 5.17 -7.14
CA ALA A 277 6.70 4.26 -8.28
C ALA A 277 8.08 3.76 -8.71
N THR A 278 8.25 2.44 -8.83
CA THR A 278 9.54 1.86 -9.23
C THR A 278 9.79 1.94 -10.74
N ARG A 279 8.75 2.18 -11.53
CA ARG A 279 8.80 2.19 -13.00
C ARG A 279 7.86 3.25 -13.57
N GLN A 280 8.34 4.49 -13.64
CA GLN A 280 7.55 5.57 -14.20
C GLN A 280 7.44 5.39 -15.73
N GLY A 281 6.25 5.66 -16.27
CA GLY A 281 6.08 5.85 -17.71
C GLY A 281 6.57 7.24 -18.13
N GLU A 282 6.31 7.61 -19.39
CA GLU A 282 6.80 8.86 -19.99
C GLU A 282 6.16 10.14 -19.42
N HIS A 283 5.15 10.02 -18.56
CA HIS A 283 4.42 11.18 -18.04
C HIS A 283 5.23 11.97 -17.02
N VAL A 284 5.49 13.24 -17.32
CA VAL A 284 6.15 14.17 -16.39
C VAL A 284 5.23 14.42 -15.19
N PRO A 285 5.68 14.17 -13.94
CA PRO A 285 4.88 14.44 -12.77
C PRO A 285 4.69 15.96 -12.61
N ARG A 286 3.45 16.42 -12.71
CA ARG A 286 3.04 17.80 -12.42
C ARG A 286 1.97 17.80 -11.35
N GLN A 287 1.97 18.83 -10.52
CA GLN A 287 0.93 19.02 -9.53
C GLN A 287 -0.40 19.31 -10.26
N PRO A 288 -1.43 18.46 -10.10
CA PRO A 288 -2.69 18.65 -10.80
C PRO A 288 -3.48 19.79 -10.17
N ALA A 289 -4.10 20.62 -11.00
CA ALA A 289 -5.09 21.61 -10.57
C ALA A 289 -6.43 20.90 -10.37
N ILE A 290 -6.91 20.87 -9.12
CA ILE A 290 -8.20 20.26 -8.76
C ILE A 290 -9.19 21.38 -8.52
N GLU A 291 -10.26 21.40 -9.31
CA GLU A 291 -11.28 22.45 -9.24
C GLU A 291 -12.43 22.06 -8.32
N PHE A 292 -12.82 20.78 -8.37
CA PHE A 292 -13.97 20.29 -7.62
C PHE A 292 -13.74 18.89 -7.05
N VAL A 293 -14.20 18.67 -5.83
CA VAL A 293 -14.25 17.36 -5.18
C VAL A 293 -15.71 17.07 -4.81
N SER A 294 -16.25 15.96 -5.30
CA SER A 294 -17.64 15.59 -4.99
C SER A 294 -17.79 15.11 -3.55
N THR A 295 -18.57 15.86 -2.77
CA THR A 295 -19.04 15.52 -1.43
C THR A 295 -20.50 15.03 -1.42
N GLN A 296 -21.10 14.79 -2.59
CA GLN A 296 -22.45 14.23 -2.67
C GLN A 296 -22.52 12.87 -1.99
N SER A 297 -23.60 12.64 -1.23
CA SER A 297 -23.91 11.36 -0.58
C SER A 297 -23.68 10.19 -1.53
N LYS A 298 -23.02 9.15 -1.01
CA LYS A 298 -22.82 7.88 -1.74
C LYS A 298 -23.97 6.91 -1.53
N GLN A 299 -24.93 7.29 -0.69
CA GLN A 299 -26.23 6.64 -0.52
C GLN A 299 -27.20 7.44 -1.40
N GLY A 300 -27.73 6.79 -2.42
CA GLY A 300 -28.66 7.40 -3.37
C GLY A 300 -29.95 7.87 -2.72
#